data_AF-A0A2N5W0F1-F1
#
_entry.id   AF-A0A2N5W0F1-F1
#
_cell.length_a   1.000
_cell.length_b   1.000
_cell.length_c   1.000
_cell.angle_alpha   90.00
_cell.angle_beta   90.00
_cell.angle_gamma   90.00
#
_symmetry.space_group_name_H-M   'P 1'
#
loop_
_entity.id
_entity.type
_entity.pdbx_description
1 polymer ?
#
loop_
_entity_poly.entity_id
_entity_poly.type
_entity_poly.pdbx_seq_one_letter_code
_entity_poly.pdbx_strand_id
1 'polypeptide(L)'
;MKPEAAAPAPAPRAPPIETNANSTNARLSPDAPGTHTIGNYLVFSDCDAAEVQEILVILRNSGFKSYRSFGLPHMDNLSLLKLGLTLGLILGLRDNVMDFHVHLKQQNQRVM
;
A
#
# COMPACT_ATOMS: atom_id res chain seq x y z
N MET A 1 24.29 62.72 27.13
CA MET A 1 23.22 61.71 27.26
C MET A 1 23.61 60.48 26.45
N LYS A 2 23.60 59.29 27.06
CA LYS A 2 23.64 57.95 26.43
C LYS A 2 22.19 57.39 26.53
N PRO A 3 21.79 56.26 25.91
CA PRO A 3 22.46 55.41 24.92
C PRO A 3 21.54 54.97 23.75
N GLU A 4 22.08 54.37 22.69
CA GLU A 4 21.36 53.26 22.05
C GLU A 4 22.35 52.24 21.48
N ALA A 5 22.01 50.98 21.73
CA ALA A 5 22.80 49.79 21.49
C ALA A 5 22.30 49.08 20.23
N ALA A 6 23.16 48.25 19.60
CA ALA A 6 22.91 46.82 19.33
C ALA A 6 23.65 46.29 18.09
N ALA A 7 24.57 45.36 18.37
CA ALA A 7 24.81 44.05 17.76
C ALA A 7 25.14 43.87 16.23
N PRO A 8 25.98 42.86 15.89
CA PRO A 8 26.53 42.64 14.55
C PRO A 8 25.82 41.55 13.70
N ALA A 9 25.98 41.68 12.37
CA ALA A 9 25.98 40.68 11.28
C ALA A 9 24.84 39.62 11.13
N PRO A 10 24.19 39.55 9.96
CA PRO A 10 23.50 38.34 9.51
C PRO A 10 24.38 37.45 8.60
N ALA A 11 24.47 36.17 8.95
CA ALA A 11 25.09 35.07 8.22
C ALA A 11 24.42 34.77 6.85
N PRO A 12 25.06 33.97 5.97
CA PRO A 12 24.62 33.78 4.58
C PRO A 12 23.27 33.08 4.49
N ARG A 13 22.34 33.68 3.74
CA ARG A 13 21.04 33.10 3.42
C ARG A 13 21.22 31.94 2.43
N ALA A 14 21.23 30.71 2.92
CA ALA A 14 20.93 29.55 2.08
C ALA A 14 19.43 29.56 1.73
N PRO A 15 19.03 29.29 0.47
CA PRO A 15 17.64 29.22 0.09
C PRO A 15 16.95 28.03 0.79
N PRO A 16 15.66 28.14 1.12
CA PRO A 16 14.92 27.03 1.71
C PRO A 16 14.89 25.87 0.71
N ILE A 17 15.33 24.70 1.16
CA ILE A 17 15.13 23.45 0.45
C ILE A 17 13.62 23.26 0.38
N GLU A 18 13.02 23.61 -0.78
CA GLU A 18 11.67 23.21 -1.13
C GLU A 18 11.66 21.68 -1.14
N THR A 19 11.27 21.11 0.00
CA THR A 19 10.94 19.70 0.10
C THR A 19 9.61 19.57 -0.63
N ASN A 20 9.71 19.46 -1.94
CA ASN A 20 8.76 18.79 -2.80
C ASN A 20 8.64 17.34 -2.28
N ALA A 21 7.94 17.18 -1.17
CA ALA A 21 7.23 15.96 -0.88
C ALA A 21 6.05 15.98 -1.84
N ASN A 22 6.29 15.53 -3.07
CA ASN A 22 5.25 15.03 -3.96
C ASN A 22 4.59 13.86 -3.23
N SER A 23 3.72 14.19 -2.27
CA SER A 23 2.74 13.29 -1.71
C SER A 23 1.83 12.98 -2.87
N THR A 24 2.30 12.03 -3.67
CA THR A 24 1.51 11.32 -4.65
C THR A 24 0.55 10.48 -3.81
N ASN A 25 -0.42 11.15 -3.19
CA ASN A 25 -1.71 10.57 -2.91
C ASN A 25 -2.29 10.31 -4.30
N ALA A 26 -1.81 9.22 -4.91
CA ALA A 26 -2.52 8.51 -5.94
C ALA A 26 -3.85 8.17 -5.27
N ARG A 27 -4.81 9.07 -5.42
CA ARG A 27 -6.18 8.91 -4.98
C ARG A 27 -6.70 7.79 -5.86
N LEU A 28 -6.50 6.57 -5.39
CA LEU A 28 -6.96 5.36 -6.05
C LEU A 28 -8.46 5.56 -6.28
N SER A 29 -8.85 5.51 -7.54
CA SER A 29 -10.24 5.73 -7.95
C SER A 29 -11.19 4.87 -7.11
N PRO A 30 -12.40 5.37 -6.82
CA PRO A 30 -13.42 4.59 -6.12
C PRO A 30 -13.64 3.30 -6.91
N ASP A 31 -13.69 2.19 -6.19
CA ASP A 31 -13.80 0.83 -6.74
C ASP A 31 -14.91 0.77 -7.80
N ALA A 32 -14.51 0.48 -9.04
CA ALA A 32 -15.45 0.19 -10.12
C ALA A 32 -16.19 -1.13 -9.82
N PRO A 33 -17.43 -1.31 -10.29
CA PRO A 33 -18.19 -2.53 -10.03
C PRO A 33 -17.65 -3.67 -10.93
N GLY A 34 -16.64 -4.37 -10.43
CA GLY A 34 -15.99 -5.47 -11.11
C GLY A 34 -15.10 -6.26 -10.15
N THR A 35 -15.69 -6.86 -9.12
CA THR A 35 -15.06 -7.93 -8.32
C THR A 35 -13.59 -7.66 -7.93
N HIS A 36 -13.33 -6.57 -7.22
CA HIS A 36 -12.00 -6.19 -6.72
C HIS A 36 -11.72 -6.66 -5.28
N THR A 37 -12.34 -7.76 -4.86
CA THR A 37 -12.26 -8.22 -3.47
C THR A 37 -10.95 -8.93 -3.17
N ILE A 38 -10.57 -8.97 -1.89
CA ILE A 38 -9.42 -9.76 -1.43
C ILE A 38 -9.58 -11.25 -1.77
N GLY A 39 -10.80 -11.78 -1.83
CA GLY A 39 -11.06 -13.16 -2.23
C GLY A 39 -10.70 -13.43 -3.68
N ASN A 40 -11.03 -12.52 -4.60
CA ASN A 40 -10.69 -12.68 -6.01
C ASN A 40 -9.18 -12.60 -6.24
N TYR A 41 -8.49 -11.83 -5.41
CA TYR A 41 -7.03 -11.78 -5.41
C TYR A 41 -6.40 -13.08 -4.90
N LEU A 42 -6.95 -13.71 -3.86
CA LEU A 42 -6.48 -15.03 -3.40
C LEU A 42 -6.68 -16.09 -4.48
N VAL A 43 -7.84 -16.09 -5.15
CA VAL A 43 -8.11 -16.98 -6.29
C VAL A 43 -7.15 -16.72 -7.46
N PHE A 44 -6.85 -15.44 -7.75
CA PHE A 44 -5.86 -15.07 -8.77
C PHE A 44 -4.44 -15.53 -8.43
N SER A 45 -4.10 -15.57 -7.15
CA SER A 45 -2.78 -16.00 -6.67
C SER A 45 -2.67 -17.54 -6.55
N ASP A 46 -3.53 -18.28 -7.25
CA ASP A 46 -3.61 -19.74 -7.27
C ASP A 46 -3.76 -20.39 -5.88
N CYS A 47 -4.42 -19.71 -4.94
CA CYS A 47 -4.77 -20.33 -3.66
C CYS A 47 -5.87 -21.39 -3.88
N ASP A 48 -5.72 -22.56 -3.24
CA ASP A 48 -6.74 -23.61 -3.29
C ASP A 48 -8.07 -23.09 -2.71
N ALA A 49 -9.19 -23.52 -3.30
CA ALA A 49 -10.51 -23.04 -2.88
C ALA A 49 -10.83 -23.29 -1.40
N ALA A 50 -10.32 -24.38 -0.81
CA ALA A 50 -10.46 -24.66 0.61
C ALA A 50 -9.61 -23.70 1.47
N GLU A 51 -8.38 -23.43 1.05
CA GLU A 51 -7.47 -22.50 1.73
C GLU A 51 -7.95 -21.04 1.63
N VAL A 52 -8.55 -20.66 0.50
CA VAL A 52 -9.06 -19.30 0.26
C VAL A 52 -10.03 -18.87 1.36
N GLN A 53 -10.95 -19.74 1.80
CA GLN A 53 -11.91 -19.36 2.84
C GLN A 53 -11.22 -19.12 4.19
N GLU A 54 -10.30 -19.99 4.57
CA GLU A 54 -9.56 -19.86 5.83
C GLU A 54 -8.70 -18.59 5.82
N ILE A 55 -7.94 -18.37 4.76
CA ILE A 55 -7.09 -17.19 4.59
C ILE A 55 -7.95 -15.92 4.59
N LEU A 56 -9.11 -15.93 3.93
CA LEU A 56 -10.00 -14.78 3.89
C LEU A 56 -10.58 -14.44 5.26
N VAL A 57 -10.91 -15.43 6.09
CA VAL A 57 -11.34 -15.24 7.48
C VAL A 57 -10.21 -14.63 8.31
N ILE A 58 -9.00 -15.19 8.22
CA ILE A 58 -7.80 -14.68 8.92
C ILE A 58 -7.57 -13.21 8.55
N LEU A 59 -7.54 -12.89 7.26
CA LEU A 59 -7.28 -11.56 6.76
C LEU A 59 -8.37 -10.57 7.17
N ARG A 60 -9.65 -10.96 7.08
CA ARG A 60 -10.78 -10.11 7.50
C ARG A 60 -10.73 -9.81 8.99
N ASN A 61 -10.48 -10.83 9.82
CA ASN A 61 -10.36 -10.67 11.27
C ASN A 61 -9.17 -9.79 11.66
N SER A 62 -8.13 -9.80 10.83
CA SER A 62 -6.92 -8.97 10.98
C SER A 62 -7.05 -7.58 10.37
N GLY A 63 -8.22 -7.22 9.82
CA GLY A 63 -8.50 -5.89 9.27
C GLY A 63 -8.00 -5.65 7.84
N PHE A 64 -7.55 -6.68 7.12
CA PHE A 64 -7.16 -6.58 5.72
C PHE A 64 -8.40 -6.42 4.84
N LYS A 65 -8.61 -5.22 4.31
CA LYS A 65 -9.76 -4.89 3.44
C LYS A 65 -9.43 -4.94 1.95
N SER A 66 -8.15 -4.94 1.59
CA SER A 66 -7.70 -4.83 0.19
C SER A 66 -6.42 -5.62 -0.04
N TYR A 67 -6.28 -6.20 -1.23
CA TYR A 67 -5.04 -6.84 -1.69
C TYR A 67 -3.85 -5.86 -1.71
N ARG A 68 -4.11 -4.57 -1.88
CA ARG A 68 -3.07 -3.54 -1.94
C ARG A 68 -2.24 -3.47 -0.66
N SER A 69 -2.79 -3.92 0.47
CA SER A 69 -2.07 -3.99 1.73
C SER A 69 -0.78 -4.81 1.60
N PHE A 70 -0.77 -5.90 0.83
CA PHE A 70 0.43 -6.72 0.64
C PHE A 70 1.55 -6.01 -0.12
N GLY A 71 1.23 -4.99 -0.94
CA GLY A 71 2.21 -4.21 -1.68
C GLY A 71 2.78 -3.01 -0.90
N LEU A 72 2.35 -2.80 0.35
CA LEU A 72 2.83 -1.66 1.13
C LEU A 72 4.28 -1.89 1.59
N PRO A 73 5.16 -0.88 1.48
CA PRO A 73 6.58 -1.01 1.81
C PRO A 73 6.82 -1.27 3.30
N HIS A 74 5.87 -0.91 4.16
CA HIS A 74 5.93 -1.12 5.61
C HIS A 74 5.21 -2.40 6.06
N MET A 75 4.61 -3.17 5.15
CA MET A 75 4.14 -4.50 5.54
C MET A 75 5.35 -5.37 5.82
N ASP A 76 5.34 -6.03 6.95
CA ASP A 76 6.39 -6.95 7.39
C ASP A 76 5.89 -8.40 7.32
N ASN A 77 6.75 -9.30 6.86
CA ASN A 77 6.45 -10.72 6.73
C ASN A 77 6.23 -11.38 8.09
N LEU A 78 6.95 -10.96 9.14
CA LEU A 78 6.78 -11.54 10.47
C LEU A 78 5.39 -11.25 11.04
N SER A 79 4.86 -10.05 10.77
CA SER A 79 3.49 -9.70 11.16
C SER A 79 2.46 -10.59 10.46
N LEU A 80 2.64 -10.91 9.18
CA LEU A 80 1.77 -11.81 8.42
C LEU A 80 1.89 -13.28 8.86
N LEU A 81 3.10 -13.73 9.20
CA LEU A 81 3.33 -15.07 9.76
C LEU A 81 2.60 -15.24 11.10
N LYS A 82 2.58 -14.20 11.95
CA LYS A 82 1.85 -14.22 13.23
C LYS A 82 0.33 -14.32 13.06
N LEU A 83 -0.20 -13.99 11.88
CA LEU A 83 -1.61 -14.19 11.56
C LEU A 83 -1.93 -15.64 11.16
N GLY A 84 -0.90 -16.50 11.04
CA GLY A 84 -1.06 -17.90 10.63
C GLY A 84 -0.88 -18.14 9.13
N LEU A 85 -0.43 -17.14 8.37
CA LEU A 85 -0.09 -17.33 6.95
C LEU A 85 1.27 -18.01 6.81
N THR A 86 1.44 -18.84 5.79
CA THR A 86 2.73 -19.46 5.48
C THR A 86 3.64 -18.48 4.75
N LEU A 87 4.97 -18.64 4.88
CA LEU A 87 5.93 -17.76 4.20
C LEU A 87 5.78 -17.82 2.66
N GLY A 88 5.57 -19.03 2.12
CA GLY A 88 5.37 -19.22 0.68
C GLY A 88 4.15 -18.45 0.17
N LEU A 89 3.02 -18.54 0.88
CA LEU A 89 1.82 -17.77 0.57
C LEU A 89 2.10 -16.26 0.64
N ILE A 90 2.74 -15.78 1.70
CA ILE A 90 3.04 -14.34 1.87
C ILE A 90 3.85 -13.79 0.69
N LEU A 91 4.89 -14.50 0.27
CA LEU A 91 5.71 -14.10 -0.87
C LEU A 91 4.89 -14.12 -2.17
N GLY A 92 4.14 -15.20 -2.41
CA GLY A 92 3.29 -15.33 -3.58
C GLY A 92 2.24 -14.21 -3.67
N LEU A 93 1.59 -13.86 -2.56
CA LEU A 93 0.67 -12.72 -2.54
C LEU A 93 1.42 -11.45 -2.93
N ARG A 94 2.49 -11.10 -2.23
CA ARG A 94 3.26 -9.87 -2.49
C ARG A 94 3.68 -9.72 -3.95
N ASP A 95 4.21 -10.78 -4.55
CA ASP A 95 4.67 -10.78 -5.94
C ASP A 95 3.50 -10.54 -6.92
N ASN A 96 2.34 -11.11 -6.63
CA ASN A 96 1.14 -10.99 -7.46
C ASN A 96 0.38 -9.66 -7.33
N VAL A 97 0.77 -8.73 -6.43
CA VAL A 97 0.02 -7.48 -6.22
C VAL A 97 -0.03 -6.63 -7.49
N MET A 98 1.09 -6.50 -8.19
CA MET A 98 1.16 -5.68 -9.40
C MET A 98 0.43 -6.35 -10.57
N ASP A 99 0.60 -7.67 -10.71
CA ASP A 99 -0.04 -8.44 -11.77
C ASP A 99 -1.56 -8.42 -11.63
N PHE A 100 -2.07 -8.60 -10.41
CA PHE A 100 -3.49 -8.44 -10.14
C PHE A 100 -3.97 -7.02 -10.41
N HIS A 101 -3.19 -5.99 -10.07
CA HIS A 101 -3.54 -4.61 -10.38
C HIS A 101 -3.68 -4.36 -11.89
N VAL A 102 -2.78 -4.92 -12.70
CA VAL A 102 -2.84 -4.87 -14.16
C VAL A 102 -4.03 -5.67 -14.70
N HIS A 103 -4.27 -6.87 -14.18
CA HIS A 103 -5.40 -7.71 -14.53
C HIS A 103 -6.74 -6.97 -14.35
N LEU A 104 -6.92 -6.30 -13.21
CA LEU A 104 -8.12 -5.52 -12.94
C LEU A 104 -8.30 -4.34 -13.92
N LYS A 105 -7.21 -3.65 -14.29
CA LYS A 105 -7.26 -2.57 -15.29
C LYS A 105 -7.71 -3.09 -16.66
N GLN A 106 -7.19 -4.25 -17.08
CA GLN A 106 -7.56 -4.87 -18.35
C GLN A 106 -9.01 -5.34 -18.36
N GLN A 107 -9.50 -5.91 -17.25
CA GLN A 107 -10.91 -6.30 -17.12
C GLN A 107 -11.83 -5.07 -17.23
N ASN A 108 -11.52 -3.99 -16.52
CA ASN A 108 -12.32 -2.76 -16.57
C ASN A 108 -12.32 -2.08 -17.95
N GLN A 109 -11.27 -2.27 -18.76
CA GLN A 109 -11.21 -1.76 -20.14
C GLN A 109 -12.02 -2.60 -21.14
N ARG A 110 -12.28 -3.88 -20.86
CA ARG A 110 -13.05 -4.75 -21.76
C ARG A 110 -14.56 -4.63 -21.61
N VAL A 111 -15.02 -3.97 -20.54
CA VAL A 111 -16.44 -3.81 -20.20
C VAL A 111 -16.99 -2.45 -20.68
N MET A 112 -16.13 -1.58 -21.25
CA MET A 112 -16.53 -0.36 -21.96
C MET A 112 -16.45 -0.57 -23.47
#